data_AF-A0A1M4ZMQ1-F1
#
_entry.id   AF-A0A1M4ZMQ1-F1
#
_cell.length_a   1.000
_cell.length_b   1.000
_cell.length_c   1.000
_cell.angle_alpha   90.00
_cell.angle_beta   90.00
_cell.angle_gamma   90.00
#
_symmetry.space_group_name_H-M   'P 1'
#
loop_
_entity.id
_entity.type
_entity.pdbx_description
1 polymer ?
#
loop_
_entity_poly.entity_id
_entity_poly.type
_entity_poly.pdbx_seq_one_letter_code
_entity_poly.pdbx_strand_id
1 'polypeptide(L)'
;MNRFYLILFLIFTSIFTLTACSPGNPKYNVYTGTIEATTINIQSEISGRIIIVYVKEGDKVKKGDKIAQLDVRQYEEQAKAAKAALEIARLKYDKIKTMNTTESDIAKLNVEQAQAEYSLTNLAVEKGTIISPIDGTITAVYSNPGEIASPGGNIAQLSDLNNLWVKIYIPERYIYKVSLNKEVLLKVDSLNSYIKGKIVHISSEGEFTPKNTVTKSAKEDVVHEVKILIAVDNLSIKVPAGKIFGLLGPNGSGKSTTIRMLCGIIKPTSGTGTVIGYDIIKESEKIKKSIGYMSQKFSLYEDLTVKENLDFYSSIYGLNKKQRIIKEKEVIEMAGLNGKEKQLVSTLSGGWKQRLALGCALLHNPKLLILDEPTSGVDPLSRRMFWNTIRKLAQEGLSVLVTTHYMDEAEICDFVAFMFDGKLMTFGTPADIKSSNKLNSLEDIFVKFVKG
;
A
#
# COMPACT_ATOMS: atom_id res chain seq x y z
N MET A 1 -23.62 27.16 19.60
CA MET A 1 -23.48 25.72 19.25
C MET A 1 -23.03 25.61 17.79
N ASN A 2 -21.72 25.72 17.52
CA ASN A 2 -21.19 25.51 16.17
C ASN A 2 -20.61 24.10 16.08
N ARG A 3 -21.25 23.26 15.27
CA ARG A 3 -20.88 21.85 15.03
C ARG A 3 -19.64 21.80 14.13
N PHE A 4 -18.56 21.22 14.64
CA PHE A 4 -17.33 20.92 13.89
C PHE A 4 -17.58 19.69 12.99
N TYR A 5 -17.41 19.85 11.68
CA TYR A 5 -17.52 18.78 10.70
C TYR A 5 -16.18 18.62 9.96
N LEU A 6 -15.76 17.37 9.68
CA LEU A 6 -14.74 17.06 8.68
C LEU A 6 -15.41 17.12 7.30
N ILE A 7 -15.03 18.03 6.41
CA ILE A 7 -15.63 18.13 5.05
C ILE A 7 -14.51 18.07 4.01
N LEU A 8 -14.65 17.17 3.04
CA LEU A 8 -13.79 17.04 1.85
C LEU A 8 -14.68 17.03 0.61
N PHE A 9 -14.73 18.13 -0.14
CA PHE A 9 -15.52 18.28 -1.37
C PHE A 9 -14.62 18.67 -2.54
N LEU A 10 -14.80 18.02 -3.71
CA LEU A 10 -14.04 18.23 -4.94
C LEU A 10 -15.05 18.43 -6.09
N ILE A 11 -15.19 19.65 -6.61
CA ILE A 11 -15.94 19.95 -7.84
C ILE A 11 -15.13 20.99 -8.65
N PHE A 12 -14.96 20.72 -9.95
CA PHE A 12 -14.35 21.63 -10.92
C PHE A 12 -15.42 22.43 -11.67
N THR A 13 -15.16 23.72 -11.89
CA THR A 13 -15.66 24.46 -13.06
C THR A 13 -14.48 25.16 -13.71
N SER A 14 -14.21 24.78 -14.97
CA SER A 14 -13.11 25.22 -15.81
C SER A 14 -13.32 26.62 -16.37
N ILE A 15 -12.33 27.51 -16.31
CA ILE A 15 -12.14 28.60 -17.29
C ILE A 15 -10.63 28.83 -17.52
N PHE A 16 -10.24 28.77 -18.80
CA PHE A 16 -8.92 29.10 -19.34
C PHE A 16 -8.68 30.61 -19.36
N THR A 17 -7.44 31.05 -19.12
CA THR A 17 -6.82 32.15 -19.88
C THR A 17 -5.29 32.00 -19.87
N LEU A 18 -4.71 31.97 -21.07
CA LEU A 18 -3.27 32.04 -21.36
C LEU A 18 -2.70 33.41 -20.96
N THR A 19 -1.46 33.42 -20.48
CA THR A 19 -0.44 34.37 -20.93
C THR A 19 0.94 33.73 -20.82
N ALA A 20 1.64 33.67 -21.95
CA ALA A 20 3.02 33.24 -22.08
C ALA A 20 3.96 34.43 -21.92
N CYS A 21 5.14 34.23 -21.31
CA CYS A 21 6.40 34.79 -21.82
C CYS A 21 7.64 34.10 -21.22
N SER A 22 8.58 33.80 -22.12
CA SER A 22 9.97 33.30 -21.96
C SER A 22 10.89 34.37 -21.30
N PRO A 23 12.23 34.23 -21.16
CA PRO A 23 13.15 33.11 -20.94
C PRO A 23 13.94 33.28 -19.60
N GLY A 24 14.46 32.19 -19.03
CA GLY A 24 15.50 32.27 -17.98
C GLY A 24 15.04 32.77 -16.61
N ASN A 25 14.36 31.92 -15.84
CA ASN A 25 13.93 32.26 -14.48
C ASN A 25 14.86 31.60 -13.43
N PRO A 26 15.63 32.37 -12.64
CA PRO A 26 16.52 31.84 -11.59
C PRO A 26 15.75 31.25 -10.38
N LYS A 27 14.41 31.23 -10.42
CA LYS A 27 13.55 30.66 -9.36
C LYS A 27 13.36 29.15 -9.42
N TYR A 28 13.71 28.49 -10.52
CA TYR A 28 13.44 27.05 -10.69
C TYR A 28 14.70 26.32 -11.15
N ASN A 29 15.08 25.29 -10.39
CA ASN A 29 16.14 24.38 -10.81
C ASN A 29 15.59 23.48 -11.92
N VAL A 30 16.11 23.63 -13.15
CA VAL A 30 15.75 22.80 -14.29
C VAL A 30 16.69 21.62 -14.33
N TYR A 31 16.14 20.41 -14.23
CA TYR A 31 16.90 19.16 -14.32
C TYR A 31 16.39 18.33 -15.49
N THR A 32 17.31 17.64 -16.17
CA THR A 32 17.02 16.74 -17.28
C THR A 32 17.06 15.29 -16.82
N GLY A 33 16.09 14.49 -17.24
CA GLY A 33 15.95 13.09 -16.84
C GLY A 33 15.14 12.27 -17.83
N THR A 34 15.17 10.96 -17.67
CA THR A 34 14.42 10.01 -18.51
C THR A 34 13.19 9.53 -17.76
N ILE A 35 12.03 9.49 -18.43
CA ILE A 35 10.83 8.88 -17.87
C ILE A 35 10.97 7.38 -18.05
N GLU A 36 10.87 6.63 -16.94
CA GLU A 36 10.91 5.18 -16.94
C GLU A 36 9.62 4.63 -16.30
N ALA A 37 9.23 3.44 -16.73
CA ALA A 37 8.08 2.71 -16.22
C ALA A 37 8.58 1.37 -15.66
N THR A 38 7.86 0.77 -14.71
CA THR A 38 8.17 -0.60 -14.32
C THR A 38 7.90 -1.53 -15.51
N THR A 39 8.96 -2.10 -16.06
CA THR A 39 8.91 -3.11 -17.12
C THR A 39 8.93 -4.52 -16.54
N ILE A 40 8.01 -5.35 -16.98
CA ILE A 40 7.95 -6.78 -16.67
C ILE A 40 8.13 -7.55 -17.97
N ASN A 41 9.01 -8.55 -17.94
CA ASN A 41 9.14 -9.51 -19.03
C ASN A 41 8.08 -10.59 -18.84
N ILE A 42 7.20 -10.74 -19.83
CA ILE A 42 6.26 -11.84 -19.92
C ILE A 42 7.02 -13.03 -20.48
N GLN A 43 7.16 -14.07 -19.67
CA GLN A 43 7.95 -15.25 -19.99
C GLN A 43 7.07 -16.48 -20.15
N SER A 44 7.54 -17.43 -20.96
CA SER A 44 6.92 -18.75 -21.03
C SER A 44 7.32 -19.59 -19.82
N GLU A 45 6.36 -20.27 -19.19
CA GLU A 45 6.64 -21.20 -18.08
C GLU A 45 6.90 -22.64 -18.57
N ILE A 46 6.51 -22.93 -19.82
CA ILE A 46 6.67 -24.24 -20.44
C ILE A 46 7.43 -24.11 -21.77
N SER A 47 7.92 -25.25 -22.28
CA SER A 47 8.48 -25.29 -23.63
C SER A 47 7.35 -25.49 -24.64
N GLY A 48 7.36 -24.79 -25.76
CA GLY A 48 6.33 -24.98 -26.78
C GLY A 48 6.53 -24.12 -28.00
N ARG A 49 6.00 -24.58 -29.14
CA ARG A 49 5.97 -23.77 -30.35
C ARG A 49 4.88 -22.72 -30.24
N ILE A 50 5.21 -21.46 -30.51
CA ILE A 50 4.23 -20.36 -30.48
C ILE A 50 3.33 -20.48 -31.72
N ILE A 51 2.03 -20.62 -31.53
CA ILE A 51 1.03 -20.65 -32.60
C ILE A 51 0.61 -19.24 -32.96
N ILE A 52 0.31 -18.42 -31.95
CA ILE A 52 -0.25 -17.08 -32.12
C ILE A 52 0.37 -16.14 -31.08
N VAL A 53 0.68 -14.92 -31.50
CA VAL A 53 0.91 -13.78 -30.61
C VAL A 53 -0.23 -12.80 -30.83
N TYR A 54 -0.97 -12.48 -29.77
CA TYR A 54 -2.20 -11.68 -29.83
C TYR A 54 -1.97 -10.18 -29.77
N VAL A 55 -0.76 -9.77 -29.39
CA VAL A 55 -0.42 -8.37 -29.10
C VAL A 55 0.71 -7.88 -30.00
N LYS A 56 0.77 -6.57 -30.17
CA LYS A 56 1.85 -5.84 -30.84
C LYS A 56 2.40 -4.77 -29.90
N GLU A 57 3.60 -4.29 -30.22
CA GLU A 57 4.18 -3.13 -29.55
C GLU A 57 3.22 -1.93 -29.65
N GLY A 58 2.98 -1.27 -28.51
CA GLY A 58 2.03 -0.17 -28.36
C GLY A 58 0.63 -0.58 -27.92
N ASP A 59 0.28 -1.87 -27.92
CA ASP A 59 -1.04 -2.32 -27.47
C ASP A 59 -1.22 -2.16 -25.96
N LYS A 60 -2.40 -1.68 -25.54
CA LYS A 60 -2.81 -1.63 -24.14
C LYS A 60 -3.50 -2.93 -23.76
N VAL A 61 -3.05 -3.55 -22.68
CA VAL A 61 -3.58 -4.82 -22.18
C VAL A 61 -3.96 -4.70 -20.71
N LYS A 62 -5.01 -5.42 -20.33
CA LYS A 62 -5.42 -5.62 -18.94
C LYS A 62 -4.87 -6.94 -18.41
N LYS A 63 -4.74 -7.04 -17.09
CA LYS A 63 -4.42 -8.29 -16.42
C LYS A 63 -5.37 -9.40 -16.87
N GLY A 64 -4.82 -10.52 -17.32
CA GLY A 64 -5.56 -11.67 -17.84
C GLY A 64 -5.78 -11.67 -19.35
N ASP A 65 -5.49 -10.57 -20.06
CA ASP A 65 -5.56 -10.56 -21.53
C ASP A 65 -4.53 -11.53 -22.12
N LYS A 66 -4.91 -12.19 -23.22
CA LYS A 66 -4.04 -13.16 -23.90
C LYS A 66 -2.91 -12.43 -24.62
N ILE A 67 -1.68 -12.92 -24.43
CA ILE A 67 -0.45 -12.40 -25.02
C ILE A 67 0.04 -13.32 -26.13
N ALA A 68 0.13 -14.62 -25.84
CA ALA A 68 0.54 -15.62 -26.81
C ALA A 68 -0.09 -16.99 -26.52
N GLN A 69 -0.15 -17.84 -27.54
CA GLN A 69 -0.62 -19.20 -27.47
C GLN A 69 0.48 -20.16 -27.90
N LEU A 70 0.79 -21.14 -27.06
CA LEU A 70 1.67 -22.26 -27.38
C LEU A 70 0.87 -23.46 -27.89
N ASP A 71 1.54 -24.27 -28.70
CA ASP A 71 1.08 -25.59 -29.09
C ASP A 71 1.18 -26.56 -27.92
N VAL A 72 0.02 -26.91 -27.36
CA VAL A 72 -0.10 -27.77 -26.19
C VAL A 72 -0.59 -29.18 -26.52
N ARG A 73 -0.68 -29.56 -27.80
CA ARG A 73 -1.24 -30.88 -28.20
C ARG A 73 -0.54 -32.05 -27.50
N GLN A 74 0.79 -31.98 -27.37
CA GLN A 74 1.57 -32.98 -26.65
C GLN A 74 1.18 -33.05 -25.16
N TYR A 75 0.99 -31.90 -24.51
CA TYR A 75 0.57 -31.83 -23.11
C TYR A 75 -0.89 -32.27 -22.92
N GLU A 76 -1.77 -31.99 -23.88
CA GLU A 76 -3.16 -32.45 -23.88
C GLU A 76 -3.26 -33.97 -23.98
N GLU A 77 -2.43 -34.60 -24.83
CA GLU A 77 -2.34 -36.06 -24.93
C GLU A 77 -1.82 -36.68 -23.62
N GLN A 78 -0.79 -36.09 -23.02
CA GLN A 78 -0.27 -36.51 -21.71
C GLN A 78 -1.30 -36.35 -20.60
N ALA A 79 -2.02 -35.22 -20.55
CA ALA A 79 -3.06 -34.97 -19.56
C ALA A 79 -4.23 -35.95 -19.72
N LYS A 80 -4.62 -36.31 -20.95
CA LYS A 80 -5.62 -37.35 -21.21
C LYS A 80 -5.17 -38.73 -20.69
N ALA A 81 -3.91 -39.10 -20.95
CA ALA A 81 -3.35 -40.36 -20.45
C ALA A 81 -3.29 -40.38 -18.91
N ALA A 82 -2.83 -39.30 -18.28
CA ALA A 82 -2.78 -39.16 -16.82
C ALA A 82 -4.18 -39.19 -16.18
N LYS A 83 -5.17 -38.58 -16.84
CA LYS A 83 -6.58 -38.64 -16.39
C LYS A 83 -7.13 -40.06 -16.43
N ALA A 84 -6.86 -40.82 -17.50
CA ALA A 84 -7.26 -42.21 -17.59
C ALA A 84 -6.58 -43.08 -16.52
N ALA A 85 -5.29 -42.85 -16.26
CA ALA A 85 -4.56 -43.54 -15.18
C ALA A 85 -5.14 -43.25 -13.79
N LEU A 86 -5.50 -41.98 -13.52
CA LEU A 86 -6.19 -41.57 -12.30
C LEU A 86 -7.55 -42.26 -12.14
N GLU A 87 -8.36 -42.35 -13.20
CA GLU A 87 -9.65 -43.05 -13.16
C GLU A 87 -9.46 -44.54 -12.88
N ILE A 88 -8.48 -45.19 -13.50
CA ILE A 88 -8.15 -46.60 -13.22
C ILE A 88 -7.70 -46.79 -11.76
N ALA A 89 -6.87 -45.89 -11.24
CA ALA A 89 -6.41 -45.93 -9.85
C ALA A 89 -7.58 -45.78 -8.87
N ARG A 90 -8.51 -44.84 -9.14
CA ARG A 90 -9.72 -44.64 -8.33
C ARG A 90 -10.64 -45.86 -8.35
N LEU A 91 -10.88 -46.45 -9.52
CA LEU A 91 -11.69 -47.67 -9.65
C LEU A 91 -11.08 -48.86 -8.89
N LYS A 92 -9.74 -48.98 -8.88
CA LYS A 92 -9.05 -50.01 -8.09
C LYS A 92 -9.23 -49.77 -6.60
N TYR A 93 -9.03 -48.53 -6.14
CA TYR A 93 -9.24 -48.16 -4.73
C TYR A 93 -10.70 -48.40 -4.29
N ASP A 94 -11.68 -47.99 -5.09
CA ASP A 94 -13.11 -48.14 -4.77
C ASP A 94 -13.55 -49.60 -4.58
N LYS A 95 -12.87 -50.56 -5.22
CA LYS A 95 -13.14 -51.99 -5.07
C LYS A 95 -12.62 -52.58 -3.76
N ILE A 96 -11.59 -51.99 -3.17
CA ILE A 96 -10.89 -52.54 -1.99
C ILE A 96 -10.97 -51.62 -0.77
N LYS A 97 -11.56 -50.43 -0.89
CA LYS A 97 -11.71 -49.45 0.20
C LYS A 97 -12.48 -49.96 1.42
N THR A 98 -13.34 -50.97 1.24
CA THR A 98 -14.12 -51.60 2.32
C THR A 98 -13.36 -52.70 3.05
N MET A 99 -12.19 -53.10 2.55
CA MET A 99 -11.30 -54.07 3.19
C MET A 99 -10.29 -53.30 4.05
N ASN A 100 -10.24 -53.61 5.34
CA ASN A 100 -9.34 -52.94 6.29
C ASN A 100 -7.95 -53.61 6.24
N THR A 101 -7.24 -53.45 5.12
CA THR A 101 -5.94 -54.10 4.83
C THR A 101 -4.91 -53.08 4.35
N THR A 102 -3.61 -53.38 4.54
CA THR A 102 -2.47 -52.60 4.03
C THR A 102 -2.56 -52.30 2.51
N GLU A 103 -3.27 -53.13 1.77
CA GLU A 103 -3.51 -52.95 0.33
C GLU A 103 -4.42 -51.75 0.02
N SER A 104 -5.37 -51.41 0.91
CA SER A 104 -6.23 -50.24 0.78
C SER A 104 -5.44 -48.94 0.93
N ASP A 105 -4.47 -48.90 1.85
CA ASP A 105 -3.59 -47.75 2.06
C ASP A 105 -2.64 -47.53 0.87
N ILE A 106 -2.06 -48.60 0.31
CA ILE A 106 -1.23 -48.53 -0.90
C ILE A 106 -2.05 -48.02 -2.10
N ALA A 107 -3.28 -48.50 -2.25
CA ALA A 107 -4.15 -48.05 -3.33
C ALA A 107 -4.58 -46.59 -3.18
N LYS A 108 -4.76 -46.10 -1.95
CA LYS A 108 -4.99 -44.68 -1.68
C LYS A 108 -3.80 -43.82 -2.10
N LEU A 109 -2.58 -44.21 -1.73
CA LEU A 109 -1.35 -43.51 -2.14
C LEU A 109 -1.19 -43.46 -3.67
N ASN A 110 -1.54 -44.55 -4.37
CA ASN A 110 -1.52 -44.58 -5.84
C ASN A 110 -2.52 -43.59 -6.47
N VAL A 111 -3.69 -43.39 -5.85
CA VAL A 111 -4.66 -42.37 -6.29
C VAL A 111 -4.09 -40.96 -6.09
N GLU A 112 -3.46 -40.69 -4.94
CA GLU A 112 -2.83 -39.40 -4.66
C GLU A 112 -1.69 -39.08 -5.64
N GLN A 113 -0.85 -40.07 -5.96
CA GLN A 113 0.22 -39.92 -6.95
C GLN A 113 -0.33 -39.65 -8.36
N ALA A 114 -1.32 -40.42 -8.81
CA ALA A 114 -1.95 -40.21 -10.11
C ALA A 114 -2.68 -38.85 -10.18
N GLN A 115 -3.24 -38.38 -9.06
CA GLN A 115 -3.87 -37.06 -8.98
C GLN A 115 -2.84 -35.94 -9.12
N ALA A 116 -1.67 -36.06 -8.48
CA ALA A 116 -0.60 -35.10 -8.61
C ALA A 116 -0.07 -35.03 -10.05
N GLU A 117 0.13 -36.18 -10.70
CA GLU A 117 0.59 -36.27 -12.09
C GLU A 117 -0.42 -35.65 -13.09
N TYR A 118 -1.71 -35.94 -12.91
CA TYR A 118 -2.77 -35.28 -13.68
C TYR A 118 -2.79 -33.76 -13.45
N SER A 119 -2.60 -33.32 -12.20
CA SER A 119 -2.62 -31.88 -11.88
C SER A 119 -1.44 -31.14 -12.52
N LEU A 120 -0.25 -31.74 -12.52
CA LEU A 120 0.95 -31.18 -13.16
C LEU A 120 0.79 -31.08 -14.69
N THR A 121 0.31 -32.15 -15.33
CA THR A 121 0.10 -32.18 -16.79
C THR A 121 -1.03 -31.24 -17.23
N ASN A 122 -2.12 -31.14 -16.46
CA ASN A 122 -3.19 -30.19 -16.74
C ASN A 122 -2.74 -28.73 -16.56
N LEU A 123 -1.94 -28.44 -15.54
CA LEU A 123 -1.35 -27.12 -15.36
C LEU A 123 -0.47 -26.72 -16.57
N ALA A 124 0.31 -27.65 -17.13
CA ALA A 124 1.09 -27.39 -18.34
C ALA A 124 0.20 -27.02 -19.55
N VAL A 125 -0.98 -27.64 -19.69
CA VAL A 125 -1.96 -27.26 -20.74
C VAL A 125 -2.48 -25.84 -20.52
N GLU A 126 -2.86 -25.49 -19.28
CA GLU A 126 -3.33 -24.15 -18.92
C GLU A 126 -2.25 -23.07 -19.19
N LYS A 127 -1.00 -23.38 -18.84
CA LYS A 127 0.18 -22.52 -19.07
C LYS A 127 0.54 -22.35 -20.54
N GLY A 128 -0.09 -23.09 -21.45
CA GLY A 128 0.01 -22.87 -22.89
C GLY A 128 -0.59 -21.54 -23.35
N THR A 129 -1.52 -20.96 -22.57
CA THR A 129 -2.02 -19.61 -22.83
C THR A 129 -1.23 -18.62 -21.97
N ILE A 130 -0.40 -17.82 -22.60
CA ILE A 130 0.39 -16.80 -21.93
C ILE A 130 -0.48 -15.54 -21.82
N ILE A 131 -0.65 -15.03 -20.60
CA ILE A 131 -1.54 -13.91 -20.29
C ILE A 131 -0.78 -12.74 -19.66
N SER A 132 -1.37 -11.55 -19.71
CA SER A 132 -0.78 -10.36 -19.08
C SER A 132 -0.87 -10.48 -17.55
N PRO A 133 0.24 -10.32 -16.81
CA PRO A 133 0.24 -10.43 -15.35
C PRO A 133 -0.31 -9.16 -14.66
N ILE A 134 -0.26 -8.01 -15.33
CA ILE A 134 -0.73 -6.71 -14.84
C ILE A 134 -1.40 -5.92 -15.98
N ASP A 135 -2.00 -4.79 -15.64
CA ASP A 135 -2.42 -3.79 -16.62
C ASP A 135 -1.19 -3.04 -17.14
N GLY A 136 -1.11 -2.77 -18.44
CA GLY A 136 0.05 -2.10 -19.00
C GLY A 136 -0.01 -1.88 -20.50
N THR A 137 1.12 -1.44 -21.06
CA THR A 137 1.31 -1.30 -22.51
C THR A 137 2.48 -2.16 -22.94
N ILE A 138 2.31 -2.91 -24.03
CA ILE A 138 3.36 -3.75 -24.60
C ILE A 138 4.44 -2.85 -25.18
N THR A 139 5.67 -2.94 -24.65
CA THR A 139 6.82 -2.13 -25.10
C THR A 139 7.73 -2.87 -26.05
N ALA A 140 7.68 -4.20 -26.06
CA ALA A 140 8.41 -5.02 -27.02
C ALA A 140 7.73 -6.39 -27.13
N VAL A 141 7.82 -7.00 -28.31
CA VAL A 141 7.46 -8.40 -28.52
C VAL A 141 8.73 -9.09 -29.03
N TYR A 142 9.16 -10.13 -28.34
CA TYR A 142 10.45 -10.80 -28.59
C TYR A 142 10.32 -12.11 -29.33
N SER A 143 9.11 -12.63 -29.49
CA SER A 143 8.88 -13.92 -30.12
C SER A 143 7.83 -13.85 -31.22
N ASN A 144 8.02 -14.65 -32.25
CA ASN A 144 7.13 -14.72 -33.40
C ASN A 144 6.38 -16.06 -33.46
N PRO A 145 5.19 -16.07 -34.09
CA PRO A 145 4.54 -17.32 -34.45
C PRO A 145 5.49 -18.25 -35.23
N GLY A 146 5.56 -19.50 -34.81
CA GLY A 146 6.41 -20.53 -35.39
C GLY A 146 7.72 -20.79 -34.63
N GLU A 147 8.17 -19.89 -33.76
CA GLU A 147 9.36 -20.04 -32.92
C GLU A 147 9.09 -20.96 -31.72
N ILE A 148 10.17 -21.50 -31.12
CA ILE A 148 10.10 -22.34 -29.92
C ILE A 148 10.37 -21.44 -28.71
N ALA A 149 9.38 -21.31 -27.83
CA ALA A 149 9.55 -20.70 -26.52
C ALA A 149 10.15 -21.73 -25.57
N SER A 150 11.24 -21.36 -24.89
CA SER A 150 11.80 -22.15 -23.79
C SER A 150 11.20 -21.69 -22.44
N PRO A 151 11.18 -22.54 -21.40
CA PRO A 151 10.85 -22.10 -20.05
C PRO A 151 11.77 -20.95 -19.60
N GLY A 152 11.19 -19.87 -19.08
CA GLY A 152 11.88 -18.60 -18.76
C GLY A 152 12.21 -17.72 -19.96
N GLY A 153 11.90 -18.14 -21.18
CA GLY A 153 12.12 -17.36 -22.40
C GLY A 153 11.17 -16.16 -22.49
N ASN A 154 11.70 -14.99 -22.84
CA ASN A 154 10.92 -13.76 -22.96
C ASN A 154 10.05 -13.79 -24.23
N ILE A 155 8.76 -13.55 -24.06
CA ILE A 155 7.77 -13.49 -25.16
C ILE A 155 7.45 -12.03 -25.51
N ALA A 156 7.19 -11.22 -24.49
CA ALA A 156 6.89 -9.81 -24.64
C ALA A 156 7.37 -9.04 -23.41
N GLN A 157 7.53 -7.74 -23.55
CA GLN A 157 7.79 -6.81 -22.47
C GLN A 157 6.57 -5.91 -22.30
N LEU A 158 6.20 -5.71 -21.05
CA LEU A 158 5.06 -4.91 -20.64
C LEU A 158 5.54 -3.80 -19.72
N SER A 159 5.18 -2.55 -19.99
CA SER A 159 5.37 -1.43 -19.07
C SER A 159 4.08 -1.05 -18.37
N ASP A 160 4.16 -0.89 -17.06
CA ASP A 160 3.11 -0.24 -16.29
C ASP A 160 3.17 1.29 -16.48
N LEU A 161 2.36 1.79 -17.41
CA LEU A 161 2.24 3.25 -17.65
C LEU A 161 1.38 3.95 -16.59
N ASN A 162 0.73 3.23 -15.68
CA ASN A 162 0.03 3.82 -14.54
C ASN A 162 1.00 4.13 -13.39
N ASN A 163 2.19 3.52 -13.39
CA ASN A 163 3.28 3.74 -12.43
C ASN A 163 4.55 4.29 -13.10
N LEU A 164 4.46 5.53 -13.59
CA LEU A 164 5.60 6.25 -14.18
C LEU A 164 6.50 6.87 -13.12
N TRP A 165 7.82 6.79 -13.31
CA TRP A 165 8.82 7.49 -12.51
C TRP A 165 9.85 8.19 -13.40
N VAL A 166 10.62 9.12 -12.84
CA VAL A 166 11.56 9.94 -13.63
C VAL A 166 12.94 9.84 -13.03
N LYS A 167 13.88 9.24 -13.77
CA LYS A 167 15.30 9.20 -13.39
C LYS A 167 15.92 10.56 -13.70
N ILE A 168 16.25 11.34 -12.68
CA ILE A 168 16.82 12.68 -12.84
C ILE A 168 18.29 12.66 -12.47
N TYR A 169 19.13 13.19 -13.35
CA TYR A 169 20.57 13.28 -13.15
C TYR A 169 20.91 14.60 -12.44
N ILE A 170 21.20 14.57 -11.13
CA ILE A 170 21.54 15.77 -10.34
C ILE A 170 22.99 15.73 -9.88
N PRO A 171 23.86 16.64 -10.39
CA PRO A 171 25.21 16.83 -9.91
C PRO A 171 25.38 16.89 -8.39
N GLU A 172 26.45 16.30 -7.87
CA GLU A 172 26.78 16.32 -6.44
C GLU A 172 26.86 17.75 -5.90
N ARG A 173 27.47 18.66 -6.67
CA ARG A 173 27.50 20.10 -6.37
C ARG A 173 26.13 20.78 -6.32
N TYR A 174 25.05 20.11 -6.71
CA TYR A 174 23.69 20.60 -6.62
C TYR A 174 22.80 19.73 -5.73
N ILE A 175 23.33 18.68 -5.10
CA ILE A 175 22.57 17.81 -4.21
C ILE A 175 21.98 18.58 -3.03
N TYR A 176 22.69 19.60 -2.51
CA TYR A 176 22.21 20.47 -1.44
C TYR A 176 20.95 21.27 -1.82
N LYS A 177 20.64 21.38 -3.12
CA LYS A 177 19.43 22.05 -3.62
C LYS A 177 18.23 21.10 -3.72
N VAL A 178 18.44 19.80 -3.49
CA VAL A 178 17.44 18.74 -3.60
C VAL A 178 17.08 18.26 -2.21
N SER A 179 15.80 18.16 -1.92
CA SER A 179 15.33 17.60 -0.66
C SER A 179 14.07 16.78 -0.90
N LEU A 180 13.90 15.74 -0.10
CA LEU A 180 12.67 14.96 -0.08
C LEU A 180 11.47 15.89 0.14
N ASN A 181 10.38 15.62 -0.56
CA ASN A 181 9.13 16.38 -0.64
C ASN A 181 9.22 17.78 -1.27
N LYS A 182 10.36 18.20 -1.82
CA LYS A 182 10.46 19.45 -2.56
C LYS A 182 9.70 19.36 -3.88
N GLU A 183 8.92 20.40 -4.18
CA GLU A 183 8.23 20.54 -5.45
C GLU A 183 9.22 20.89 -6.57
N VAL A 184 9.11 20.17 -7.68
CA VAL A 184 9.93 20.34 -8.87
C VAL A 184 9.05 20.50 -10.10
N LEU A 185 9.53 21.29 -11.06
CA LEU A 185 8.94 21.41 -12.38
C LEU A 185 9.83 20.62 -13.34
N LEU A 186 9.29 19.54 -13.88
CA LEU A 186 9.94 18.68 -14.85
C LEU A 186 9.60 19.20 -16.23
N LYS A 187 10.60 19.56 -17.01
CA LYS A 187 10.41 19.84 -18.44
C LYS A 187 10.58 18.53 -19.20
N VAL A 188 9.56 18.11 -19.92
CA VAL A 188 9.61 16.87 -20.71
C VAL A 188 9.65 17.27 -22.19
N ASP A 189 10.76 16.93 -22.85
CA ASP A 189 11.01 17.35 -24.24
C ASP A 189 9.97 16.77 -25.22
N SER A 190 9.42 15.59 -24.95
CA SER A 190 8.37 14.96 -25.77
C SER A 190 6.98 15.59 -25.59
N LEU A 191 6.74 16.31 -24.48
CA LEU A 191 5.41 16.85 -24.14
C LEU A 191 5.32 18.38 -24.27
N ASN A 192 6.40 19.06 -24.68
CA ASN A 192 6.50 20.51 -24.86
C ASN A 192 5.86 21.35 -23.72
N SER A 193 5.79 20.78 -22.53
CA SER A 193 5.10 21.30 -21.35
C SER A 193 5.84 20.90 -20.07
N TYR A 194 5.53 21.61 -18.99
CA TYR A 194 6.11 21.37 -17.67
C TYR A 194 5.16 20.54 -16.81
N ILE A 195 5.68 19.46 -16.21
CA ILE A 195 4.96 18.61 -15.27
C ILE A 195 5.41 18.97 -13.86
N LYS A 196 4.45 19.25 -12.96
CA LYS A 196 4.76 19.46 -11.53
C LYS A 196 4.89 18.11 -10.83
N GLY A 197 5.94 17.92 -10.05
CA GLY A 197 6.18 16.70 -9.26
C GLY A 197 6.78 17.00 -7.89
N LYS A 198 6.87 15.98 -7.03
CA LYS A 198 7.57 16.05 -5.73
C LYS A 198 8.61 14.94 -5.65
N ILE A 199 9.78 15.28 -5.10
CA ILE A 199 10.87 14.30 -4.90
C ILE A 199 10.50 13.38 -3.73
N VAL A 200 10.12 12.12 -3.96
CA VAL A 200 9.73 11.20 -2.86
C VAL A 200 10.85 10.25 -2.44
N HIS A 201 11.92 10.18 -3.23
CA HIS A 201 13.10 9.36 -2.99
C HIS A 201 14.33 10.12 -3.49
N ILE A 202 15.46 9.95 -2.81
CA ILE A 202 16.79 10.38 -3.23
C ILE A 202 17.68 9.18 -2.87
N SER A 203 18.24 8.49 -3.86
CA SER A 203 19.17 7.39 -3.61
C SER A 203 20.30 7.85 -2.68
N SER A 204 20.71 7.04 -1.71
CA SER A 204 21.88 7.31 -0.86
C SER A 204 23.20 7.07 -1.59
N GLU A 205 23.18 6.29 -2.66
CA GLU A 205 24.35 5.97 -3.48
C GLU A 205 24.22 6.67 -4.84
N GLY A 206 25.29 7.35 -5.23
CA GLY A 206 25.34 8.08 -6.48
C GLY A 206 25.93 7.24 -7.61
N GLU A 207 25.23 7.16 -8.73
CA GLU A 207 25.69 6.41 -9.91
C GLU A 207 26.40 7.34 -10.91
N PHE A 208 27.39 6.82 -11.65
CA PHE A 208 27.94 7.53 -12.81
C PHE A 208 26.96 7.47 -13.99
N THR A 209 26.74 8.60 -14.66
CA THR A 209 25.89 8.71 -15.87
C THR A 209 26.12 7.56 -16.87
N PRO A 210 25.08 6.81 -17.31
CA PRO A 210 25.23 5.80 -18.35
C PRO A 210 25.77 6.41 -19.65
N LYS A 211 26.70 5.72 -20.31
CA LYS A 211 27.38 6.17 -21.56
C LYS A 211 26.43 6.54 -22.72
N ASN A 212 25.16 6.14 -22.63
CA ASN A 212 24.17 6.24 -23.70
C ASN A 212 23.32 7.52 -23.59
N THR A 213 23.55 8.35 -22.57
CA THR A 213 22.74 9.55 -22.30
C THR A 213 23.34 10.75 -23.02
N VAL A 214 22.62 11.29 -24.01
CA VAL A 214 23.01 12.52 -24.72
C VAL A 214 22.38 13.71 -24.03
N THR A 215 23.04 14.27 -23.02
CA THR A 215 22.70 15.60 -22.49
C THR A 215 23.64 16.66 -23.07
N LYS A 216 23.11 17.87 -23.35
CA LYS A 216 23.89 19.00 -23.91
C LYS A 216 25.03 19.49 -23.00
N SER A 217 25.03 19.13 -21.72
CA SER A 217 26.15 19.35 -20.79
C SER A 217 26.78 18.00 -20.46
N ALA A 218 27.72 17.61 -21.30
CA ALA A 218 28.41 16.34 -21.20
C ALA A 218 29.25 16.23 -19.91
N LYS A 219 29.17 15.03 -19.32
CA LYS A 219 30.19 14.32 -18.53
C LYS A 219 30.59 14.92 -17.19
N GLU A 220 30.69 14.02 -16.21
CA GLU A 220 31.14 14.23 -14.83
C GLU A 220 30.11 14.86 -13.91
N ASP A 221 29.13 14.08 -13.47
CA ASP A 221 28.40 14.39 -12.25
C ASP A 221 27.67 13.13 -11.75
N VAL A 222 27.83 12.84 -10.45
CA VAL A 222 27.18 11.76 -9.68
C VAL A 222 25.69 12.05 -9.55
N VAL A 223 24.82 11.03 -9.61
CA VAL A 223 23.36 11.24 -9.72
C VAL A 223 22.47 10.37 -8.83
N HIS A 224 21.28 10.87 -8.49
CA HIS A 224 20.36 10.28 -7.50
C HIS A 224 18.96 10.01 -8.07
N GLU A 225 18.42 8.82 -7.76
CA GLU A 225 17.08 8.32 -8.16
C GLU A 225 15.92 9.10 -7.51
N VAL A 226 14.84 9.39 -8.26
CA VAL A 226 13.59 9.99 -7.73
C VAL A 226 12.33 9.26 -8.24
N LYS A 227 11.49 8.77 -7.33
CA LYS A 227 10.20 8.11 -7.62
C LYS A 227 9.03 9.11 -7.57
N ILE A 228 7.96 8.89 -8.33
CA ILE A 228 6.69 9.66 -8.22
C ILE A 228 5.54 8.66 -8.18
N LEU A 229 4.75 8.65 -7.10
CA LEU A 229 3.62 7.75 -6.88
C LEU A 229 2.37 8.59 -6.57
N ILE A 230 1.23 8.32 -7.23
CA ILE A 230 -0.06 8.86 -6.79
C ILE A 230 -0.56 7.98 -5.65
N ALA A 231 -0.08 8.27 -4.45
CA ALA A 231 -0.37 7.44 -3.29
C ALA A 231 -1.84 7.56 -2.80
N VAL A 232 -2.56 8.60 -3.21
CA VAL A 232 -4.00 8.81 -2.93
C VAL A 232 -4.63 9.52 -4.12
N ASP A 233 -5.67 8.93 -4.69
CA ASP A 233 -6.42 9.45 -5.84
C ASP A 233 -7.87 9.77 -5.44
N ASN A 234 -8.20 11.06 -5.48
CA ASN A 234 -9.56 11.59 -5.32
C ASN A 234 -10.37 11.05 -4.12
N LEU A 235 -9.74 10.98 -2.94
CA LEU A 235 -10.41 10.57 -1.70
C LEU A 235 -11.45 11.62 -1.27
N SER A 236 -12.68 11.21 -0.97
CA SER A 236 -13.72 12.08 -0.38
C SER A 236 -14.41 11.37 0.79
N ILE A 237 -14.20 11.89 2.01
CA ILE A 237 -14.70 11.29 3.25
C ILE A 237 -15.19 12.41 4.20
N LYS A 238 -16.28 12.15 4.92
CA LYS A 238 -16.81 13.01 5.98
C LYS A 238 -17.14 12.19 7.22
N VAL A 239 -16.38 12.39 8.29
CA VAL A 239 -16.58 11.70 9.58
C VAL A 239 -17.03 12.70 10.64
N PRO A 240 -18.06 12.39 11.45
CA PRO A 240 -18.43 13.20 12.61
C PRO A 240 -17.33 13.20 13.69
N ALA A 241 -17.25 14.28 14.47
CA ALA A 241 -16.38 14.32 15.65
C ALA A 241 -16.84 13.33 16.74
N GLY A 242 -15.89 12.84 17.55
CA GLY A 242 -16.17 11.90 18.65
C GLY A 242 -16.52 10.48 18.18
N LYS A 243 -16.10 10.12 16.97
CA LYS A 243 -16.35 8.82 16.35
C LYS A 243 -15.04 8.10 16.06
N ILE A 244 -15.12 6.77 16.03
CA ILE A 244 -14.04 5.89 15.62
C ILE A 244 -14.16 5.65 14.12
N PHE A 245 -13.12 6.01 13.38
CA PHE A 245 -13.03 5.85 11.95
C PHE A 245 -11.93 4.85 11.57
N GLY A 246 -12.33 3.75 10.94
CA GLY A 246 -11.44 2.74 10.40
C GLY A 246 -11.06 3.05 8.95
N LEU A 247 -9.77 3.18 8.67
CA LEU A 247 -9.23 3.27 7.32
C LEU A 247 -8.56 1.94 6.96
N LEU A 248 -9.20 1.16 6.10
CA LEU A 248 -8.77 -0.20 5.78
C LEU A 248 -8.31 -0.33 4.34
N GLY A 249 -7.47 -1.34 4.10
CA GLY A 249 -6.92 -1.62 2.78
C GLY A 249 -5.63 -2.42 2.90
N PRO A 250 -5.18 -3.08 1.82
CA PRO A 250 -3.92 -3.80 1.83
C PRO A 250 -2.72 -2.84 1.96
N ASN A 251 -1.53 -3.39 2.16
CA ASN A 251 -0.30 -2.59 2.11
C ASN A 251 -0.17 -1.93 0.73
N GLY A 252 0.26 -0.66 0.71
CA GLY A 252 0.37 0.12 -0.53
C GLY A 252 -0.92 0.83 -0.98
N SER A 253 -2.07 0.61 -0.33
CA SER A 253 -3.35 1.23 -0.72
C SER A 253 -3.47 2.75 -0.47
N GLY A 254 -2.45 3.40 0.11
CA GLY A 254 -2.47 4.84 0.39
C GLY A 254 -2.86 5.25 1.81
N LYS A 255 -3.10 4.30 2.73
CA LYS A 255 -3.49 4.56 4.13
C LYS A 255 -2.52 5.49 4.88
N SER A 256 -1.25 5.12 4.96
CA SER A 256 -0.24 5.89 5.70
C SER A 256 0.00 7.27 5.06
N THR A 257 -0.10 7.38 3.74
CA THR A 257 -0.05 8.68 3.04
C THR A 257 -1.25 9.55 3.42
N THR A 258 -2.45 8.97 3.44
CA THR A 258 -3.68 9.65 3.89
C THR A 258 -3.53 10.15 5.32
N ILE A 259 -3.06 9.30 6.24
CA ILE A 259 -2.76 9.71 7.63
C ILE A 259 -1.81 10.90 7.65
N ARG A 260 -0.68 10.83 6.95
CA ARG A 260 0.32 11.89 6.97
C ARG A 260 -0.23 13.21 6.42
N MET A 261 -1.15 13.17 5.45
CA MET A 261 -1.88 14.36 4.98
C MET A 261 -2.81 14.92 6.06
N LEU A 262 -3.58 14.05 6.73
CA LEU A 262 -4.48 14.45 7.82
C LEU A 262 -3.71 15.00 9.03
N CYS A 263 -2.48 14.52 9.26
CA CYS A 263 -1.60 15.05 10.29
C CYS A 263 -0.94 16.40 9.93
N GLY A 264 -1.09 16.88 8.69
CA GLY A 264 -0.36 18.04 8.19
C GLY A 264 1.16 17.81 8.10
N ILE A 265 1.61 16.55 8.05
CA ILE A 265 3.02 16.17 7.87
C ILE A 265 3.40 16.34 6.40
N ILE A 266 2.50 15.95 5.49
CA ILE A 266 2.64 16.16 4.06
C ILE A 266 1.46 16.97 3.54
N LYS A 267 1.71 17.88 2.59
CA LYS A 267 0.65 18.64 1.93
C LYS A 267 0.06 17.83 0.78
N PRO A 268 -1.29 17.79 0.62
CA PRO A 268 -1.90 17.21 -0.56
C PRO A 268 -1.40 17.92 -1.83
N THR A 269 -1.30 17.17 -2.93
CA THR A 269 -0.88 17.74 -4.22
C THR A 269 -1.96 18.65 -4.80
N SER A 270 -3.24 18.32 -4.57
CA SER A 270 -4.40 19.12 -4.96
C SER A 270 -5.59 18.80 -4.03
N GLY A 271 -6.66 19.59 -4.14
CA GLY A 271 -7.85 19.45 -3.31
C GLY A 271 -7.83 20.32 -2.06
N THR A 272 -8.84 20.16 -1.22
CA THR A 272 -9.06 20.93 0.00
C THR A 272 -9.55 20.03 1.10
N GLY A 273 -9.24 20.34 2.35
CA GLY A 273 -9.81 19.62 3.47
C GLY A 273 -9.58 20.30 4.81
N THR A 274 -10.40 19.90 5.77
CA THR A 274 -10.30 20.38 7.15
C THR A 274 -10.15 19.20 8.08
N VAL A 275 -9.23 19.28 9.04
CA VAL A 275 -9.08 18.33 10.14
C VAL A 275 -9.33 19.09 11.43
N ILE A 276 -10.23 18.60 12.29
CA ILE A 276 -10.60 19.21 13.58
C ILE A 276 -10.89 20.72 13.51
N GLY A 277 -11.44 21.18 12.38
CA GLY A 277 -11.79 22.58 12.11
C GLY A 277 -10.68 23.44 11.52
N TYR A 278 -9.50 22.87 11.22
CA TYR A 278 -8.36 23.58 10.61
C TYR A 278 -8.10 23.10 9.19
N ASP A 279 -7.74 24.02 8.29
CA ASP A 279 -7.40 23.71 6.90
C ASP A 279 -6.06 22.95 6.79
N ILE A 280 -6.03 21.82 6.09
CA ILE A 280 -4.85 20.94 5.96
C ILE A 280 -3.68 21.56 5.19
N ILE A 281 -3.95 22.56 4.34
CA ILE A 281 -2.95 23.24 3.50
C ILE A 281 -2.43 24.49 4.21
N LYS A 282 -3.33 25.26 4.81
CA LYS A 282 -3.04 26.59 5.39
C LYS A 282 -2.71 26.55 6.88
N GLU A 283 -3.23 25.57 7.61
CA GLU A 283 -3.21 25.55 9.08
C GLU A 283 -2.58 24.28 9.67
N SER A 284 -1.63 23.67 8.96
CA SER A 284 -0.96 22.42 9.36
C SER A 284 -0.35 22.45 10.78
N GLU A 285 0.19 23.60 11.22
CA GLU A 285 0.75 23.72 12.57
C GLU A 285 -0.32 23.68 13.68
N LYS A 286 -1.54 24.17 13.41
CA LYS A 286 -2.65 24.06 14.37
C LYS A 286 -3.16 22.63 14.46
N ILE A 287 -3.12 21.90 13.33
CA ILE A 287 -3.44 20.47 13.27
C ILE A 287 -2.43 19.69 14.13
N LYS A 288 -1.12 19.82 13.87
CA LYS A 288 -0.06 19.10 14.61
C LYS A 288 -0.18 19.26 16.13
N LYS A 289 -0.48 20.46 16.62
CA LYS A 289 -0.66 20.73 18.06
C LYS A 289 -1.91 20.10 18.68
N SER A 290 -2.86 19.69 17.85
CA SER A 290 -4.18 19.25 18.28
C SER A 290 -4.45 17.78 17.96
N ILE A 291 -3.49 17.07 17.37
CA ILE A 291 -3.56 15.64 17.07
C ILE A 291 -2.57 14.84 17.91
N GLY A 292 -2.95 13.62 18.28
CA GLY A 292 -2.06 12.60 18.82
C GLY A 292 -1.77 11.57 17.74
N TYR A 293 -0.51 11.26 17.46
CA TYR A 293 -0.15 10.31 16.42
C TYR A 293 0.71 9.18 16.98
N MET A 294 0.22 7.96 16.83
CA MET A 294 0.91 6.72 17.19
C MET A 294 1.26 5.98 15.90
N SER A 295 2.54 6.00 15.52
CA SER A 295 3.01 5.38 14.29
C SER A 295 3.35 3.90 14.46
N GLN A 296 3.34 3.15 13.36
CA GLN A 296 3.60 1.70 13.33
C GLN A 296 5.00 1.29 13.81
N LYS A 297 6.05 2.05 13.43
CA LYS A 297 7.46 1.70 13.71
C LYS A 297 8.16 2.59 14.74
N PHE A 298 7.67 3.81 14.95
CA PHE A 298 8.33 4.83 15.76
C PHE A 298 7.34 5.43 16.76
N SER A 299 7.33 4.94 18.00
CA SER A 299 6.45 5.48 19.04
C SER A 299 7.10 5.58 20.42
N LEU A 300 8.18 4.84 20.69
CA LEU A 300 8.87 4.86 22.00
C LEU A 300 10.39 4.73 21.83
N TYR A 301 11.14 5.29 22.77
CA TYR A 301 12.57 5.07 22.91
C TYR A 301 12.80 3.87 23.82
N GLU A 302 13.27 2.76 23.24
CA GLU A 302 13.41 1.50 23.98
C GLU A 302 14.52 1.52 25.04
N ASP A 303 15.52 2.37 24.85
CA ASP A 303 16.65 2.59 25.77
C ASP A 303 16.29 3.50 26.95
N LEU A 304 15.09 4.09 26.94
CA LEU A 304 14.57 4.91 28.02
C LEU A 304 13.57 4.12 28.87
N THR A 305 13.46 4.49 30.14
CA THR A 305 12.41 3.98 31.03
C THR A 305 11.04 4.49 30.63
N VAL A 306 9.99 3.87 31.18
CA VAL A 306 8.60 4.35 31.04
C VAL A 306 8.49 5.82 31.42
N LYS A 307 9.04 6.21 32.58
CA LYS A 307 8.99 7.60 33.05
C LYS A 307 9.74 8.55 32.13
N GLU A 308 10.94 8.17 31.69
CA GLU A 308 11.75 9.01 30.80
C GLU A 308 11.08 9.22 29.43
N ASN A 309 10.41 8.20 28.88
CA ASN A 309 9.60 8.36 27.67
C ASN A 309 8.48 9.40 27.89
N LEU A 310 7.76 9.30 29.00
CA LEU A 310 6.67 10.24 29.31
C LEU A 310 7.21 11.67 29.53
N ASP A 311 8.34 11.80 30.22
CA ASP A 311 9.04 13.09 30.40
C ASP A 311 9.47 13.69 29.07
N PHE A 312 9.99 12.86 28.17
CA PHE A 312 10.43 13.30 26.85
C PHE A 312 9.26 13.84 26.02
N TYR A 313 8.19 13.06 25.87
CA TYR A 313 7.02 13.48 25.08
C TYR A 313 6.30 14.68 25.70
N SER A 314 6.13 14.70 27.02
CA SER A 314 5.52 15.86 27.70
C SER A 314 6.35 17.14 27.52
N SER A 315 7.68 17.02 27.43
CA SER A 315 8.57 18.16 27.12
C SER A 315 8.40 18.65 25.69
N ILE A 316 8.31 17.75 24.70
CA ILE A 316 8.08 18.10 23.29
C ILE A 316 6.78 18.90 23.13
N TYR A 317 5.72 18.48 23.81
CA TYR A 317 4.43 19.16 23.75
C TYR A 317 4.33 20.40 24.66
N GLY A 318 5.41 20.76 25.35
CA GLY A 318 5.48 21.98 26.16
C GLY A 318 4.60 21.96 27.42
N LEU A 319 4.32 20.78 27.99
CA LEU A 319 3.55 20.68 29.22
C LEU A 319 4.35 21.28 30.38
N ASN A 320 3.71 22.15 31.16
CA ASN A 320 4.31 22.66 32.38
C ASN A 320 4.41 21.55 33.45
N LYS A 321 5.24 21.77 34.48
CA LYS A 321 5.53 20.76 35.51
C LYS A 321 4.27 20.20 36.19
N LYS A 322 3.27 21.04 36.47
CA LYS A 322 2.02 20.60 37.10
C LYS A 322 1.18 19.72 36.16
N GLN A 323 1.00 20.16 34.91
CA GLN A 323 0.29 19.40 33.88
C GLN A 323 0.96 18.05 33.63
N ARG A 324 2.29 18.04 33.54
CA ARG A 324 3.08 16.83 33.34
C ARG A 324 2.79 15.79 34.42
N ILE A 325 2.95 16.14 35.70
CA ILE A 325 2.74 15.19 36.82
C ILE A 325 1.35 14.57 36.76
N ILE A 326 0.32 15.38 36.49
CA ILE A 326 -1.07 14.90 36.39
C ILE A 326 -1.22 13.95 35.20
N LYS A 327 -0.77 14.36 34.01
CA LYS A 327 -0.93 13.61 32.77
C LYS A 327 -0.14 12.31 32.76
N GLU A 328 1.08 12.32 33.30
CA GLU A 328 1.88 11.11 33.43
C GLU A 328 1.20 10.09 34.33
N LYS A 329 0.64 10.51 35.46
CA LYS A 329 -0.10 9.62 36.36
C LYS A 329 -1.32 9.03 35.67
N GLU A 330 -2.11 9.84 34.98
CA GLU A 330 -3.26 9.38 34.18
C GLU A 330 -2.83 8.34 33.14
N VAL A 331 -1.71 8.59 32.44
CA VAL A 331 -1.18 7.67 31.44
C VAL A 331 -0.69 6.36 32.05
N ILE A 332 0.04 6.41 33.17
CA ILE A 332 0.53 5.22 33.86
C ILE A 332 -0.63 4.34 34.32
N GLU A 333 -1.68 4.96 34.88
CA GLU A 333 -2.88 4.25 35.33
C GLU A 333 -3.63 3.63 34.14
N MET A 334 -3.87 4.39 33.07
CA MET A 334 -4.53 3.93 31.85
C MET A 334 -3.75 2.79 31.17
N ALA A 335 -2.42 2.88 31.13
CA ALA A 335 -1.57 1.87 30.52
C ALA A 335 -1.39 0.62 31.39
N GLY A 336 -1.79 0.66 32.67
CA GLY A 336 -1.56 -0.41 33.64
C GLY A 336 -0.07 -0.60 33.96
N LEU A 337 0.66 0.50 34.09
CA LEU A 337 2.12 0.53 34.32
C LEU A 337 2.50 0.99 35.74
N ASN A 338 1.55 1.01 36.67
CA ASN A 338 1.83 1.31 38.08
C ASN A 338 2.92 0.39 38.63
N GLY A 339 3.98 0.98 39.21
CA GLY A 339 5.15 0.24 39.71
C GLY A 339 6.17 -0.18 38.65
N LYS A 340 5.98 0.23 37.38
CA LYS A 340 6.90 -0.04 36.25
C LYS A 340 7.52 1.23 35.68
N GLU A 341 7.40 2.35 36.36
CA GLU A 341 7.81 3.66 35.88
C GLU A 341 9.33 3.72 35.60
N LYS A 342 10.12 2.99 36.38
CA LYS A 342 11.59 2.89 36.24
C LYS A 342 12.04 1.71 35.37
N GLN A 343 11.12 0.94 34.81
CA GLN A 343 11.45 -0.20 33.95
C GLN A 343 11.81 0.31 32.54
N LEU A 344 12.88 -0.24 31.94
CA LEU A 344 13.26 0.04 30.56
C LEU A 344 12.17 -0.42 29.60
N VAL A 345 11.82 0.43 28.62
CA VAL A 345 10.77 0.11 27.65
C VAL A 345 11.11 -1.12 26.82
N SER A 346 12.38 -1.34 26.47
CA SER A 346 12.85 -2.55 25.76
C SER A 346 12.39 -3.86 26.41
N THR A 347 12.27 -3.88 27.75
CA THR A 347 11.90 -5.06 28.55
C THR A 347 10.38 -5.25 28.74
N LEU A 348 9.56 -4.33 28.26
CA LEU A 348 8.10 -4.44 28.34
C LEU A 348 7.56 -5.42 27.29
N SER A 349 6.46 -6.10 27.60
CA SER A 349 5.70 -6.87 26.62
C SER A 349 5.13 -5.94 25.53
N GLY A 350 4.89 -6.48 24.33
CA GLY A 350 4.34 -5.71 23.21
C GLY A 350 3.04 -4.98 23.58
N GLY A 351 2.12 -5.63 24.30
CA GLY A 351 0.88 -5.00 24.75
C GLY A 351 1.07 -3.85 25.75
N TRP A 352 2.12 -3.85 26.58
CA TRP A 352 2.47 -2.70 27.41
C TRP A 352 3.14 -1.59 26.60
N LYS A 353 4.02 -1.93 25.65
CA LYS A 353 4.60 -0.95 24.72
C LYS A 353 3.50 -0.20 23.96
N GLN A 354 2.50 -0.91 23.42
CA GLN A 354 1.39 -0.27 22.70
C GLN A 354 0.55 0.65 23.59
N ARG A 355 0.24 0.24 24.83
CA ARG A 355 -0.50 1.08 25.78
C ARG A 355 0.28 2.32 26.23
N LEU A 356 1.60 2.18 26.43
CA LEU A 356 2.46 3.32 26.71
C LEU A 356 2.51 4.30 25.53
N ALA A 357 2.68 3.78 24.31
CA ALA A 357 2.67 4.58 23.08
C ALA A 357 1.36 5.35 22.89
N LEU A 358 0.22 4.69 23.14
CA LEU A 358 -1.09 5.32 23.17
C LEU A 358 -1.13 6.46 24.21
N GLY A 359 -0.63 6.21 25.42
CA GLY A 359 -0.53 7.20 26.47
C GLY A 359 0.31 8.42 26.09
N CYS A 360 1.48 8.20 25.48
CA CYS A 360 2.34 9.27 24.97
C CYS A 360 1.63 10.14 23.93
N ALA A 361 0.83 9.53 23.04
CA ALA A 361 0.05 10.26 22.04
C ALA A 361 -1.09 11.11 22.64
N LEU A 362 -1.48 10.84 23.89
CA LEU A 362 -2.58 11.51 24.59
C LEU A 362 -2.14 12.60 25.59
N LEU A 363 -0.84 12.69 25.90
CA LEU A 363 -0.31 13.58 26.96
C LEU A 363 -0.77 15.04 26.83
N HIS A 364 -0.84 15.57 25.61
CA HIS A 364 -1.19 16.97 25.34
C HIS A 364 -2.68 17.22 25.12
N ASN A 365 -3.55 16.25 25.43
CA ASN A 365 -5.00 16.30 25.24
C ASN A 365 -5.40 16.60 23.78
N PRO A 366 -5.05 15.73 22.82
CA PRO A 366 -5.44 15.93 21.44
C PRO A 366 -6.97 15.86 21.26
N LYS A 367 -7.48 16.45 20.18
CA LYS A 367 -8.88 16.34 19.74
C LYS A 367 -9.11 15.16 18.79
N LEU A 368 -8.05 14.72 18.13
CA LEU A 368 -8.03 13.60 17.21
C LEU A 368 -6.81 12.73 17.51
N LEU A 369 -7.05 11.45 17.75
CA LEU A 369 -6.03 10.43 17.91
C LEU A 369 -5.94 9.61 16.62
N ILE A 370 -4.73 9.44 16.09
CA ILE A 370 -4.46 8.68 14.88
C ILE A 370 -3.55 7.51 15.23
N LEU A 371 -4.01 6.30 14.93
CA LEU A 371 -3.35 5.04 15.25
C LEU A 371 -3.01 4.30 13.96
N ASP A 372 -1.73 4.18 13.64
CA ASP A 372 -1.27 3.47 12.43
C ASP A 372 -0.95 2.00 12.73
N GLU A 373 -1.86 1.08 12.37
CA GLU A 373 -1.80 -0.36 12.65
C GLU A 373 -1.43 -0.73 14.11
N PRO A 374 -2.17 -0.20 15.10
CA PRO A 374 -1.73 -0.22 16.51
C PRO A 374 -1.75 -1.61 17.17
N THR A 375 -2.42 -2.60 16.56
CA THR A 375 -2.63 -3.95 17.10
C THR A 375 -1.89 -5.02 16.31
N SER A 376 -1.07 -4.63 15.33
CA SER A 376 -0.24 -5.54 14.55
C SER A 376 0.77 -6.26 15.45
N GLY A 377 0.80 -7.59 15.39
CA GLY A 377 1.70 -8.42 16.21
C GLY A 377 1.36 -8.48 17.71
N VAL A 378 0.17 -8.02 18.11
CA VAL A 378 -0.31 -8.07 19.51
C VAL A 378 -1.22 -9.28 19.72
N ASP A 379 -1.08 -9.94 20.89
CA ASP A 379 -1.91 -11.09 21.27
C ASP A 379 -3.40 -10.72 21.41
N PRO A 380 -4.33 -11.68 21.26
CA PRO A 380 -5.77 -11.40 21.25
C PRO A 380 -6.31 -10.72 22.51
N LEU A 381 -5.78 -11.05 23.69
CA LEU A 381 -6.25 -10.47 24.97
C LEU A 381 -5.83 -9.01 25.06
N SER A 382 -4.56 -8.72 24.79
CA SER A 382 -4.04 -7.35 24.77
C SER A 382 -4.73 -6.49 23.70
N ARG A 383 -5.00 -7.05 22.51
CA ARG A 383 -5.77 -6.39 21.45
C ARG A 383 -7.16 -5.98 21.93
N ARG A 384 -7.89 -6.87 22.60
CA ARG A 384 -9.22 -6.57 23.14
C ARG A 384 -9.17 -5.47 24.21
N MET A 385 -8.19 -5.53 25.12
CA MET A 385 -8.00 -4.47 26.12
C MET A 385 -7.70 -3.12 25.46
N PHE A 386 -6.86 -3.11 24.42
CA PHE A 386 -6.51 -1.90 23.67
C PHE A 386 -7.75 -1.26 23.00
N TRP A 387 -8.58 -2.06 22.33
CA TRP A 387 -9.83 -1.59 21.73
C TRP A 387 -10.85 -1.10 22.76
N ASN A 388 -10.92 -1.70 23.94
CA ASN A 388 -11.75 -1.18 25.04
C ASN A 388 -11.31 0.23 25.46
N THR A 389 -10.00 0.48 25.54
CA THR A 389 -9.46 1.81 25.85
C THR A 389 -9.82 2.82 24.74
N ILE A 390 -9.63 2.46 23.47
CA ILE A 390 -10.02 3.31 22.33
C ILE A 390 -11.50 3.69 22.40
N ARG A 391 -12.37 2.71 22.65
CA ARG A 391 -13.82 2.93 22.73
C ARG A 391 -14.17 3.87 23.88
N LYS A 392 -13.55 3.70 25.04
CA LYS A 392 -13.75 4.59 26.19
C LYS A 392 -13.35 6.04 25.84
N LEU A 393 -12.17 6.23 25.24
CA LEU A 393 -11.72 7.55 24.82
C LEU A 393 -12.66 8.20 23.80
N ALA A 394 -13.18 7.41 22.85
CA ALA A 394 -14.16 7.90 21.88
C ALA A 394 -15.48 8.31 22.54
N GLN A 395 -15.96 7.55 23.53
CA GLN A 395 -17.14 7.90 24.33
C GLN A 395 -16.96 9.19 25.15
N GLU A 396 -15.73 9.49 25.56
CA GLU A 396 -15.36 10.75 26.22
C GLU A 396 -15.25 11.94 25.24
N GLY A 397 -15.52 11.71 23.94
CA GLY A 397 -15.59 12.73 22.89
C GLY A 397 -14.33 12.86 22.04
N LEU A 398 -13.31 12.01 22.25
CA LEU A 398 -12.12 11.98 21.40
C LEU A 398 -12.47 11.42 20.02
N SER A 399 -12.03 12.09 18.95
CA SER A 399 -12.13 11.49 17.60
C SER A 399 -10.97 10.53 17.40
N VAL A 400 -11.21 9.33 16.84
CA VAL A 400 -10.14 8.34 16.64
C VAL A 400 -10.12 7.89 15.19
N LEU A 401 -8.95 7.92 14.56
CA LEU A 401 -8.69 7.31 13.27
C LEU A 401 -7.75 6.12 13.47
N VAL A 402 -8.16 4.94 13.00
CA VAL A 402 -7.36 3.71 13.09
C VAL A 402 -7.13 3.17 11.69
N THR A 403 -5.89 2.87 11.32
CA THR A 403 -5.64 2.00 10.17
C THR A 403 -5.49 0.57 10.63
N THR A 404 -6.09 -0.34 9.88
CA THR A 404 -5.98 -1.76 10.13
C THR A 404 -6.19 -2.53 8.83
N HIS A 405 -5.59 -3.71 8.77
CA HIS A 405 -5.84 -4.72 7.75
C HIS A 405 -6.67 -5.89 8.31
N TYR A 406 -7.15 -5.78 9.55
CA TYR A 406 -7.98 -6.77 10.23
C TYR A 406 -9.46 -6.36 10.15
N MET A 407 -10.29 -7.24 9.57
CA MET A 407 -11.69 -6.94 9.27
C MET A 407 -12.58 -6.96 10.52
N ASP A 408 -12.24 -7.79 11.51
CA ASP A 408 -12.88 -7.83 12.83
C ASP A 408 -12.71 -6.50 13.60
N GLU A 409 -11.60 -5.80 13.39
CA GLU A 409 -11.38 -4.46 13.94
C GLU A 409 -12.21 -3.39 13.23
N ALA A 410 -12.47 -3.57 11.93
CA ALA A 410 -13.35 -2.70 11.15
C ALA A 410 -14.78 -2.69 11.73
N GLU A 411 -15.26 -3.85 12.18
CA GLU A 411 -16.60 -4.02 12.77
C GLU A 411 -16.78 -3.21 14.06
N ILE A 412 -15.69 -2.86 14.73
CA ILE A 412 -15.71 -2.07 15.97
C ILE A 412 -15.84 -0.56 15.68
N CYS A 413 -15.49 -0.13 14.48
CA CYS A 413 -15.50 1.28 14.09
C CYS A 413 -16.93 1.80 13.86
N ASP A 414 -17.17 3.07 14.17
CA ASP A 414 -18.43 3.72 13.83
C ASP A 414 -18.57 3.93 12.31
N PHE A 415 -17.46 4.29 11.66
CA PHE A 415 -17.36 4.49 10.22
C PHE A 415 -16.13 3.76 9.67
N VAL A 416 -16.24 3.28 8.44
CA VAL A 416 -15.19 2.55 7.76
C VAL A 416 -15.02 3.09 6.34
N ALA A 417 -13.78 3.25 5.90
CA ALA A 417 -13.42 3.49 4.51
C ALA A 417 -12.51 2.35 4.02
N PHE A 418 -12.85 1.78 2.87
CA PHE A 418 -12.00 0.81 2.19
C PHE A 418 -11.20 1.49 1.09
N MET A 419 -9.88 1.41 1.19
CA MET A 419 -8.94 1.91 0.20
C MET A 419 -8.28 0.75 -0.55
N PHE A 420 -8.17 0.89 -1.86
CA PHE A 420 -7.41 0.00 -2.72
C PHE A 420 -6.75 0.83 -3.82
N ASP A 421 -5.46 0.62 -4.05
CA ASP A 421 -4.68 1.32 -5.08
C ASP A 421 -4.85 2.86 -5.07
N GLY A 422 -4.77 3.46 -3.88
CA GLY A 422 -4.92 4.91 -3.69
C GLY A 422 -6.36 5.44 -3.75
N LYS A 423 -7.34 4.62 -4.13
CA LYS A 423 -8.75 5.01 -4.34
C LYS A 423 -9.66 4.55 -3.21
N LEU A 424 -10.75 5.29 -3.02
CA LEU A 424 -11.83 4.91 -2.11
C LEU A 424 -12.80 3.94 -2.80
N MET A 425 -12.91 2.73 -2.29
CA MET A 425 -13.81 1.70 -2.80
C MET A 425 -15.21 1.81 -2.20
N THR A 426 -15.29 2.03 -0.89
CA THR A 426 -16.56 2.26 -0.18
C THR A 426 -16.31 3.02 1.12
N PHE A 427 -17.35 3.72 1.60
CA PHE A 427 -17.36 4.45 2.86
C PHE A 427 -18.75 4.43 3.49
N GLY A 428 -18.83 4.22 4.80
CA GLY A 428 -20.09 4.22 5.54
C GLY A 428 -19.95 3.58 6.91
N THR A 429 -21.07 3.33 7.58
CA THR A 429 -21.04 2.47 8.78
C THR A 429 -20.85 1.00 8.34
N PRO A 430 -20.27 0.13 9.18
CA PRO A 430 -20.20 -1.30 8.90
C PRO A 430 -21.55 -1.92 8.48
N ALA A 431 -22.63 -1.50 9.14
CA ALA A 431 -23.99 -1.96 8.84
C ALA A 431 -24.47 -1.50 7.45
N ASP A 432 -24.24 -0.24 7.08
CA ASP A 432 -24.65 0.30 5.78
C ASP A 432 -23.88 -0.36 4.63
N ILE A 433 -22.57 -0.59 4.83
CA ILE A 433 -21.71 -1.25 3.84
C ILE A 433 -22.18 -2.69 3.59
N LYS A 434 -22.51 -3.43 4.66
CA LYS A 434 -23.08 -4.79 4.59
C LYS A 434 -24.41 -4.82 3.85
N SER A 435 -25.35 -3.96 4.26
CA SER A 435 -26.68 -3.89 3.67
C SER A 435 -26.62 -3.56 2.17
N SER A 436 -25.83 -2.56 1.80
CA SER A 436 -25.69 -2.12 0.40
C SER A 436 -25.08 -3.18 -0.51
N ASN A 437 -24.24 -4.07 0.04
CA ASN A 437 -23.60 -5.14 -0.72
C ASN A 437 -24.30 -6.50 -0.63
N LYS A 438 -25.38 -6.61 0.18
CA LYS A 438 -26.10 -7.87 0.46
C LYS A 438 -25.19 -8.99 1.00
N LEU A 439 -24.21 -8.61 1.82
CA LEU A 439 -23.24 -9.52 2.42
C LEU A 439 -23.19 -9.31 3.93
N ASN A 440 -22.96 -10.39 4.69
CA ASN A 440 -22.94 -10.34 6.15
C ASN A 440 -21.55 -10.07 6.74
N SER A 441 -20.50 -10.24 5.95
CA SER A 441 -19.10 -10.03 6.34
C SER A 441 -18.47 -8.88 5.58
N LEU A 442 -17.77 -7.99 6.31
CA LEU A 442 -16.91 -6.98 5.70
C LEU A 442 -15.75 -7.59 4.91
N GLU A 443 -15.30 -8.78 5.28
CA GLU A 443 -14.24 -9.51 4.58
C GLU A 443 -14.68 -9.94 3.17
N ASP A 444 -15.88 -10.50 3.04
CA ASP A 444 -16.42 -10.90 1.73
C ASP A 444 -16.58 -9.70 0.79
N ILE A 445 -16.99 -8.56 1.36
CA ILE A 445 -17.13 -7.30 0.63
C ILE A 445 -15.76 -6.82 0.15
N PHE A 446 -14.74 -6.88 0.99
CA PHE A 446 -13.38 -6.54 0.61
C PHE A 446 -12.85 -7.45 -0.52
N VAL A 447 -13.02 -8.77 -0.39
CA VAL A 447 -12.60 -9.74 -1.42
C VAL A 447 -13.31 -9.46 -2.75
N LYS A 448 -14.61 -9.13 -2.72
CA LYS A 448 -15.38 -8.75 -3.91
C LYS A 448 -14.79 -7.53 -4.61
N PHE A 449 -14.40 -6.50 -3.86
CA PHE A 449 -13.81 -5.28 -4.43
C PHE A 449 -12.38 -5.45 -4.96
N VAL A 450 -11.64 -6.45 -4.48
CA VAL A 450 -10.27 -6.72 -4.96
C VAL A 450 -10.24 -7.68 -6.16
N LYS A 451 -11.24 -8.56 -6.28
CA LYS A 451 -11.33 -9.55 -7.38
C LYS A 451 -12.13 -9.08 -8.59
N GLY A 452 -13.09 -8.18 -8.41
CA GLY A 452 -13.89 -7.58 -9.47
C GLY A 452 -13.24 -6.31 -9.99
#